data_AF-A0A962DYQ4-F1
#
_entry.id   AF-A0A962DYQ4-F1
#
_cell.length_a   1.000
_cell.length_b   1.000
_cell.length_c   1.000
_cell.angle_alpha   90.00
_cell.angle_beta   90.00
_cell.angle_gamma   90.00
#
_symmetry.space_group_name_H-M   'P 1'
#
loop_
_entity.id
_entity.type
_entity.pdbx_description
1 polymer ?
#
loop_
_entity_poly.entity_id
_entity_poly.type
_entity_poly.pdbx_seq_one_letter_code
_entity_poly.pdbx_strand_id
1 'polypeptide(L)' 'GESKHADIGISLPGTGESPVAPVFIDGKKAHTLRGDNIAGEFQALVEEYVERRFGLGKSVAA' A
#
# COMPACT_ATOMS: atom_id res chain seq x y z
N GLY A 1 11.78 3.71 -11.21
CA GLY A 1 10.41 3.85 -10.70
C GLY A 1 10.52 4.18 -9.24
N GLU A 2 10.08 5.37 -8.85
CA GLU A 2 10.25 5.92 -7.50
C GLU A 2 9.53 5.07 -6.43
N SER A 3 8.45 4.39 -6.80
CA SER A 3 7.73 3.42 -5.95
C SER A 3 8.53 2.18 -5.57
N LYS A 4 9.73 1.98 -6.12
CA LYS A 4 10.64 0.86 -5.80
C LYS A 4 11.54 1.15 -4.59
N HIS A 5 11.59 2.40 -4.13
CA HIS A 5 12.33 2.85 -2.95
C HIS A 5 11.43 3.16 -1.75
N ALA A 6 10.10 3.08 -1.91
CA ALA A 6 9.16 3.31 -0.83
C ALA A 6 8.95 2.03 0.00
N ASP A 7 8.78 2.18 1.32
CA ASP A 7 8.34 1.12 2.23
C ASP A 7 6.98 0.54 1.79
N ILE A 8 6.06 1.40 1.34
CA ILE A 8 4.81 1.03 0.67
C ILE A 8 4.46 2.05 -0.42
N GLY A 9 4.03 1.58 -1.60
CA GLY A 9 3.67 2.45 -2.72
C GLY A 9 2.70 1.80 -3.70
N ILE A 10 1.85 2.61 -4.33
CA ILE A 10 0.89 2.19 -5.35
C ILE A 10 1.27 2.74 -6.72
N SER A 11 1.09 1.93 -7.77
CA SER A 11 1.14 2.40 -9.14
C SER A 11 -0.30 2.60 -9.63
N LEU A 12 -0.74 3.84 -9.70
CA LEU A 12 -2.06 4.16 -10.24
C LEU A 12 -2.10 3.90 -11.75
N PRO A 13 -3.23 3.41 -12.30
CA PRO A 13 -3.43 3.26 -13.73
C PRO A 13 -3.49 4.63 -14.41
N GLY A 14 -3.07 4.72 -15.67
CA GLY A 14 -3.22 5.93 -16.47
C GLY A 14 -4.68 6.24 -16.78
N THR A 15 -4.96 7.49 -17.16
CA THR A 15 -6.30 7.92 -17.57
C THR A 15 -6.74 7.14 -18.82
N GLY A 16 -7.77 6.29 -18.69
CA GLY A 16 -8.32 5.47 -19.78
C GLY A 16 -7.89 3.99 -19.77
N GLU A 17 -7.09 3.57 -18.79
CA GLU A 17 -6.71 2.16 -18.62
C GLU A 17 -7.66 1.42 -17.68
N SER A 18 -7.57 0.07 -17.66
CA SER A 18 -8.33 -0.74 -16.71
C SER A 18 -8.03 -0.28 -15.28
N PRO A 19 -9.03 -0.19 -14.38
CA PRO A 19 -8.85 0.29 -13.02
C PRO A 19 -8.12 -0.78 -12.20
N VAL A 20 -6.81 -0.90 -12.42
CA VAL A 20 -5.95 -1.91 -11.82
C VAL A 20 -4.67 -1.23 -11.38
N ALA A 21 -4.38 -1.29 -10.08
CA ALA A 21 -3.23 -0.66 -9.48
C ALA A 21 -2.42 -1.68 -8.67
N PRO A 22 -1.22 -2.07 -9.11
CA PRO A 22 -0.34 -2.90 -8.29
C PRO A 22 0.21 -2.09 -7.12
N VAL A 23 0.22 -2.72 -5.94
CA VAL A 23 0.79 -2.20 -4.69
C VAL A 23 2.08 -2.94 -4.41
N PHE A 24 3.12 -2.16 -4.11
CA PHE A 24 4.46 -2.61 -3.76
C PHE A 24 4.72 -2.32 -2.29
N ILE A 25 5.25 -3.31 -1.58
CA ILE A 25 5.67 -3.21 -0.17
C ILE A 25 7.11 -3.70 -0.11
N ASP A 26 8.00 -2.91 0.49
CA ASP A 26 9.44 -3.21 0.57
C ASP A 26 10.05 -3.55 -0.81
N GLY A 27 9.60 -2.84 -1.85
CA GLY A 27 10.03 -3.04 -3.24
C GLY A 27 9.52 -4.33 -3.92
N LYS A 28 8.67 -5.12 -3.26
CA LYS A 28 8.05 -6.34 -3.81
C LYS A 28 6.56 -6.12 -4.05
N LYS A 29 6.06 -6.66 -5.16
CA LYS A 29 4.62 -6.63 -5.45
C LYS A 29 3.88 -7.48 -4.41
N ALA A 30 3.05 -6.85 -3.59
CA ALA A 30 2.29 -7.51 -2.52
C ALA A 30 0.82 -7.67 -2.90
N HIS A 31 0.18 -6.60 -3.36
CA HIS A 31 -1.24 -6.58 -3.70
C HIS A 31 -1.49 -6.02 -5.11
N THR A 32 -2.69 -6.26 -5.63
CA THR A 32 -3.17 -5.65 -6.87
C THR A 32 -4.61 -5.24 -6.64
N LEU A 33 -4.81 -3.95 -6.47
CA LEU A 33 -6.13 -3.34 -6.26
C LEU A 33 -6.83 -3.19 -7.60
N ARG A 34 -8.15 -3.36 -7.61
CA ARG A 34 -8.97 -3.25 -8.82
C ARG A 34 -10.29 -2.55 -8.54
N GLY A 35 -10.82 -1.87 -9.55
CA GLY A 35 -12.11 -1.18 -9.50
C GLY A 35 -12.00 0.27 -9.05
N ASP A 36 -13.13 0.90 -8.76
CA ASP A 36 -13.19 2.34 -8.49
C ASP A 36 -12.69 2.72 -7.08
N ASN A 37 -12.66 1.76 -6.15
CA ASN A 37 -12.27 2.01 -4.76
C ASN A 37 -10.78 1.75 -4.44
N ILE A 38 -9.89 1.90 -5.44
CA ILE A 38 -8.45 1.69 -5.27
C ILE A 38 -7.87 2.60 -4.18
N ALA A 39 -8.34 3.85 -4.08
CA ALA A 39 -7.87 4.80 -3.07
C ALA A 39 -8.20 4.33 -1.65
N GLY A 40 -9.44 3.88 -1.40
CA GLY A 40 -9.87 3.39 -0.09
C GLY A 40 -9.15 2.10 0.31
N GLU A 41 -9.02 1.15 -0.62
CA GLU A 41 -8.29 -0.09 -0.37
C GLU A 41 -6.80 0.17 -0.10
N PHE A 42 -6.19 1.10 -0.82
CA PHE A 42 -4.79 1.47 -0.58
C PHE A 42 -4.60 2.13 0.79
N GLN A 43 -5.52 3.01 1.20
CA GLN A 43 -5.48 3.63 2.52
C GLN A 43 -5.51 2.57 3.63
N ALA A 44 -6.40 1.57 3.52
CA ALA A 44 -6.47 0.46 4.48
C ALA A 44 -5.17 -0.35 4.52
N LEU A 45 -4.56 -0.63 3.35
CA LEU A 45 -3.27 -1.32 3.28
C LEU A 45 -2.13 -0.52 3.92
N VAL A 46 -2.12 0.81 3.77
CA VAL A 46 -1.13 1.68 4.40
C VAL A 46 -1.33 1.69 5.91
N GLU A 47 -2.57 1.78 6.38
CA GLU A 47 -2.88 1.75 7.82
C GLU A 47 -2.43 0.42 8.44
N GLU A 48 -2.78 -0.72 7.83
CA GLU A 48 -2.32 -2.04 8.27
C GLU A 48 -0.78 -2.14 8.24
N TYR A 49 -0.14 -1.64 7.19
CA TYR A 49 1.32 -1.65 7.07
C TYR A 49 1.97 -0.85 8.20
N VAL A 50 1.45 0.35 8.49
CA VAL A 50 1.95 1.20 9.58
C VAL A 50 1.73 0.53 10.93
N GLU A 51 0.56 -0.08 11.17
CA GLU A 51 0.29 -0.83 12.41
C GLU A 51 1.22 -2.03 12.56
N ARG A 52 1.50 -2.79 11.50
CA ARG A 52 2.40 -3.96 11.57
C ARG A 52 3.86 -3.57 11.70
N ARG A 53 4.28 -2.49 11.04
CA ARG A 53 5.68 -2.01 11.02
C ARG A 53 6.03 -1.18 12.26
N PHE A 54 5.15 -0.29 12.69
CA PHE A 54 5.36 0.68 13.76
C PHE A 54 4.47 0.48 14.99
N GLY A 55 3.37 -0.29 14.88
CA GLY A 55 2.48 -0.59 16.02
C GLY A 55 3.10 -1.48 17.11
N LEU A 56 4.32 -1.97 16.92
CA LEU A 56 5.16 -2.55 17.98
C LEU A 56 5.60 -1.53 19.06
N GLY A 57 5.24 -0.25 18.93
CA GLY A 57 5.35 0.75 19.99
C GLY A 57 4.37 0.57 21.17
N LYS A 58 3.41 -0.37 21.11
CA LYS A 58 2.52 -0.68 22.24
C LYS A 58 2.94 -1.95 23.02
N SER A 59 4.25 -2.22 23.05
CA SER A 59 4.83 -3.30 23.85
C SER A 59 5.96 -2.80 24.76
N VAL A 60 5.76 -1.67 25.47
CA VAL A 60 6.41 -1.42 26.77
C VAL A 60 5.51 -0.47 27.59
N ALA A 61 4.48 -1.00 28.24
CA ALA A 61 3.94 -0.46 29.51
C ALA A 61 2.72 -1.29 29.97
N ALA A 62 2.97 -2.28 30.82
CA ALA A 62 2.25 -2.61 32.07
C ALA A 62 2.62 -4.03 32.50
#